data_AF-A0A963RRY5-F1
#
_entry.id   AF-A0A963RRY5-F1
#
_cell.length_a   1.000
_cell.length_b   1.000
_cell.length_c   1.000
_cell.angle_alpha   90.00
_cell.angle_beta   90.00
_cell.angle_gamma   90.00
#
_symmetry.space_group_name_H-M   'P 1'
#
loop_
_entity.id
_entity.type
_entity.pdbx_description
1 polymer ?
#
loop_
_entity_poly.entity_id
_entity_poly.type
_entity_poly.pdbx_seq_one_letter_code
_entity_poly.pdbx_strand_id
1 'polypeptide(L)' 'RHRFPYIDPLHHLQVELLRRHRAGQGGERLQRGIHIAINGIATALRNTG' A
#
# COMPACT_ATOMS: atom_id res chain seq x y z
N ARG A 1 11.02 -18.71 -9.92
CA ARG A 1 10.97 -17.27 -10.30
C ARG A 1 9.51 -16.83 -10.49
N HIS A 2 8.75 -16.87 -9.39
CA HIS A 2 7.39 -16.31 -9.27
C HIS A 2 7.32 -15.64 -7.90
N ARG A 3 8.07 -14.55 -7.70
CA ARG A 3 7.97 -13.77 -6.46
C ARG A 3 6.71 -12.90 -6.59
N PHE A 4 5.62 -13.44 -6.07
CA PHE A 4 4.41 -12.75 -5.59
C PHE A 4 3.58 -11.94 -6.60
N PRO A 5 2.63 -12.58 -7.31
CA PRO A 5 1.68 -11.89 -8.20
C PRO A 5 0.71 -10.91 -7.51
N TYR A 6 0.78 -10.74 -6.18
CA TYR A 6 -0.06 -9.84 -5.38
C TYR A 6 0.67 -8.60 -4.84
N ILE A 7 2.00 -8.50 -5.04
CA ILE A 7 2.82 -7.37 -4.61
C ILE A 7 2.57 -6.16 -5.52
N ASP A 8 2.55 -6.37 -6.85
CA ASP A 8 2.30 -5.33 -7.84
C ASP A 8 0.97 -4.57 -7.64
N PRO A 9 -0.19 -5.25 -7.45
CA PRO A 9 -1.45 -4.54 -7.22
C PRO A 9 -1.48 -3.79 -5.88
N LEU A 10 -0.79 -4.28 -4.85
CA LEU A 10 -0.70 -3.58 -3.56
C LEU A 10 0.16 -2.31 -3.63
N HIS A 11 1.28 -2.36 -4.36
CA HIS A 11 2.09 -1.16 -4.62
C HIS A 11 1.32 -0.13 -5.43
N HIS A 12 0.59 -0.55 -6.47
CA HIS A 12 -0.23 0.36 -7.27
C HIS A 12 -1.33 1.02 -6.43
N LEU A 13 -2.00 0.25 -5.57
CA LEU A 13 -2.98 0.76 -4.63
C LEU A 13 -2.37 1.77 -3.64
N GLN A 14 -1.19 1.48 -3.09
CA GLN A 14 -0.50 2.39 -2.17
C GLN A 14 -0.18 3.74 -2.83
N VAL A 15 0.31 3.72 -4.08
CA VAL A 15 0.62 4.94 -4.84
C VAL A 15 -0.63 5.78 -5.08
N GLU A 16 -1.75 5.16 -5.46
CA GLU A 16 -3.00 5.89 -5.70
C GLU A 16 -3.60 6.46 -4.38
N LEU A 17 -3.50 5.73 -3.27
CA LEU A 17 -3.91 6.23 -1.95
C LEU A 17 -3.08 7.44 -1.51
N LEU A 18 -1.76 7.40 -1.73
CA LEU A 18 -0.86 8.54 -1.46
C LEU A 18 -1.15 9.73 -2.38
N ARG A 19 -1.46 9.49 -3.66
CA ARG A 19 -1.81 10.53 -4.62
C ARG A 19 -3.10 11.26 -4.21
N ARG A 20 -4.14 10.52 -3.82
CA ARG A 20 -5.41 11.08 -3.31
C ARG A 20 -5.21 11.86 -2.01
N HIS A 21 -4.38 11.34 -1.11
CA HIS A 21 -4.06 12.02 0.14
C HIS A 21 -3.37 13.36 -0.11
N ARG A 22 -2.39 13.40 -1.02
CA ARG A 22 -1.70 14.64 -1.43
C ARG A 22 -2.59 15.60 -2.22
N ALA A 23 -3.61 15.10 -2.91
CA ALA A 23 -4.62 15.91 -3.60
C ALA A 23 -5.67 16.53 -2.65
N GLY A 24 -5.50 16.40 -1.33
CA GLY A 24 -6.42 16.96 -0.33
C GLY A 24 -7.71 16.17 -0.15
N GLN A 25 -7.86 15.01 -0.81
CA GLN A 25 -8.99 14.09 -0.57
C GLN A 25 -8.75 13.32 0.73
N GLY A 26 -8.83 14.03 1.86
CA GLY A 26 -8.64 13.47 3.19
C GLY A 26 -9.83 12.66 3.68
N GLY A 27 -9.61 11.89 4.75
CA GLY A 27 -10.66 11.15 5.43
C GLY A 27 -10.12 9.90 6.12
N GLU A 28 -10.78 9.49 7.19
CA GLU A 28 -10.40 8.30 7.97
C GLU A 28 -10.26 7.04 7.12
N ARG A 29 -11.15 6.84 6.14
CA ARG A 29 -11.12 5.66 5.26
C ARG A 29 -9.87 5.63 4.38
N LEU A 30 -9.37 6.79 3.96
CA LEU A 30 -8.16 6.89 3.16
C LEU A 30 -6.92 6.61 4.00
N GLN A 31 -6.84 7.19 5.21
CA GLN A 31 -5.76 6.93 6.16
C GLN A 31 -5.68 5.44 6.54
N ARG A 32 -6.83 4.81 6.82
CA ARG A 32 -6.89 3.35 7.07
C ARG A 32 -6.41 2.54 5.87
N GLY A 33 -6.79 2.93 4.65
CA GLY A 33 -6.32 2.27 3.43
C GLY A 33 -4.79 2.31 3.28
N ILE A 34 -4.16 3.44 3.59
CA ILE A 34 -2.69 3.59 3.56
C ILE A 34 -2.02 2.65 4.55
N HIS A 35 -2.52 2.56 5.79
CA HIS A 35 -1.97 1.66 6.80
C HIS A 35 -2.09 0.18 6.42
N ILE A 36 -3.22 -0.22 5.84
CA ILE A 36 -3.42 -1.61 5.38
C ILE A 36 -2.43 -1.96 4.26
N ALA A 37 -2.23 -1.05 3.29
CA ALA A 37 -1.29 -1.27 2.20
C ALA A 37 0.16 -1.41 2.71
N ILE A 38 0.58 -0.53 3.63
CA ILE A 38 1.92 -0.59 4.26
C ILE A 38 2.11 -1.92 5.01
N ASN A 39 1.16 -2.31 5.84
CA ASN A 39 1.25 -3.55 6.61
C ASN A 39 1.24 -4.79 5.69
N GLY A 40 0.46 -4.76 4.61
CA GLY A 40 0.41 -5.84 3.62
C GLY A 40 1.73 -6.01 2.88
N ILE A 41 2.38 -4.91 2.48
CA ILE A 41 3.69 -4.93 1.83
C ILE A 41 4.77 -5.38 2.80
N ALA A 42 4.79 -4.86 4.03
CA ALA A 42 5.75 -5.28 5.05
C ALA A 42 5.63 -6.78 5.40
N THR A 43 4.40 -7.29 5.49
CA THR A 43 4.13 -8.72 5.73
C THR A 43 4.59 -9.60 4.55
N ALA A 44 4.39 -9.12 3.33
CA ALA A 44 4.76 -9.86 2.12
C ALA A 44 6.26 -9.84 1.83
N LEU A 45 6.97 -8.78 2.26
CA LEU A 45 8.41 -8.64 2.04
C LEU A 45 9.29 -9.35 3.09
N ARG A 46 8.73 -9.87 4.20
CA ARG A 46 9.40 -10.58 5.33
C ARG A 46 10.92 -10.35 5.47
N ASN A 47 11.33 -9.71 6.57
CA ASN A 47 12.73 -9.48 6.95
C ASN A 47 13.59 -8.95 5.79
N THR A 48 13.37 -7.69 5.42
CA THR A 48 14.25 -6.94 4.50
C THR A 48 15.44 -6.33 5.24
N GLY A 49 15.93 -7.01 6.29
CA GLY A 49 17.04 -6.55 7.12
C GLY A 49 18.31 -6.34 6.32
#